data_AF-A0A1Q7TNW1-F1
#
_entry.id   AF-A0A1Q7TNW1-F1
#
_cell.length_a   1.000
_cell.length_b   1.000
_cell.length_c   1.000
_cell.angle_alpha   90.00
_cell.angle_beta   90.00
_cell.angle_gamma   90.00
#
_symmetry.space_group_name_H-M   'P 1'
#
loop_
_entity.id
_entity.type
_entity.pdbx_description
1 polymer ?
#
loop_
_entity_poly.entity_id
_entity_poly.type
_entity_poly.pdbx_seq_one_letter_code
_entity_poly.pdbx_strand_id
1 'polypeptide(L)'
;MLLGSRLDTAWTTLPTTPGFVPFIDALVNRIAIGQAEVSSAEGAPHVQFRTRGADTVGATVFGPDPRESDLTPATPALATAALGGRDRAEVLSANDFAIERFSGTRRADASMLLLILALLLAATELVVATRTR
;
A
#
# COMPACT_ATOMS: atom_id res chain seq x y z
N MET A 1 2.92 -0.62 5.97
CA MET A 1 3.35 -1.91 6.52
C MET A 1 2.73 -3.02 5.68
N LEU A 2 3.42 -4.14 5.44
CA LEU A 2 2.86 -5.24 4.66
C LEU A 2 2.71 -6.45 5.60
N LEU A 3 1.49 -6.95 5.76
CA LEU A 3 1.20 -8.12 6.57
C LEU A 3 1.54 -9.37 5.76
N GLY A 4 2.54 -10.14 6.20
CA GLY A 4 2.97 -11.36 5.53
C GLY A 4 1.99 -12.49 5.79
N SER A 5 1.02 -12.70 4.90
CA SER A 5 0.32 -13.98 4.80
C SER A 5 1.21 -14.99 4.06
N ARG A 6 1.03 -16.28 4.33
CA ARG A 6 1.67 -17.32 3.50
C ARG A 6 1.17 -17.16 2.07
N LEU A 7 2.09 -16.99 1.12
CA LEU A 7 1.81 -16.92 -0.32
C LEU A 7 1.50 -18.32 -0.89
N ASP A 8 0.63 -19.05 -0.20
CA ASP A 8 0.18 -20.38 -0.56
C ASP A 8 -1.13 -20.26 -1.34
N THR A 9 -1.21 -20.90 -2.51
CA THR A 9 -2.40 -20.81 -3.38
C THR A 9 -3.63 -21.51 -2.82
N ALA A 10 -3.48 -22.41 -1.83
CA ALA A 10 -4.61 -22.97 -1.10
C ALA A 10 -5.20 -21.99 -0.06
N TRP A 11 -4.47 -20.93 0.28
CA TRP A 11 -4.85 -19.95 1.32
C TRP A 11 -5.07 -18.53 0.76
N THR A 12 -4.53 -18.21 -0.42
CA THR A 12 -4.73 -16.93 -1.09
C THR A 12 -4.64 -17.05 -2.62
N THR A 13 -5.49 -16.31 -3.34
CA THR A 13 -5.41 -16.17 -4.81
C THR A 13 -4.41 -15.09 -5.25
N LEU A 14 -3.72 -14.45 -4.31
CA LEU A 14 -2.75 -13.39 -4.60
C LEU A 14 -1.67 -13.84 -5.60
N PRO A 15 -1.04 -15.05 -5.49
CA PRO A 15 0.00 -15.48 -6.42
C PRO A 15 -0.47 -15.69 -7.86
N THR A 16 -1.78 -15.87 -8.08
CA THR A 16 -2.35 -16.09 -9.41
C THR A 16 -2.86 -14.80 -10.07
N THR A 17 -2.80 -13.67 -9.36
CA THR A 17 -3.27 -12.38 -9.87
C THR A 17 -2.21 -11.74 -10.78
N PRO A 18 -2.59 -11.10 -11.91
CA PRO A 18 -1.62 -10.48 -12.83
C PRO A 18 -0.67 -9.45 -12.17
N GLY A 19 -1.12 -8.77 -11.11
CA GLY A 19 -0.33 -7.78 -10.37
C GLY A 19 0.69 -8.36 -9.39
N PHE A 20 0.73 -9.68 -9.20
CA PHE A 20 1.59 -10.31 -8.20
C PHE A 20 3.08 -10.20 -8.51
N VAL A 21 3.50 -10.53 -9.74
CA VAL A 21 4.92 -10.46 -10.12
C VAL A 21 5.47 -9.03 -10.06
N PRO A 22 4.79 -8.00 -10.63
CA PRO A 22 5.23 -6.61 -10.48
C PRO A 22 5.29 -6.15 -9.02
N PHE A 23 4.39 -6.65 -8.17
CA PHE A 23 4.40 -6.36 -6.74
C PHE A 23 5.63 -6.94 -6.02
N ILE A 24 5.96 -8.21 -6.27
CA ILE A 24 7.15 -8.85 -5.70
C ILE A 24 8.42 -8.15 -6.17
N ASP A 25 8.51 -7.80 -7.46
CA ASP A 25 9.66 -7.11 -8.02
C ASP A 25 9.87 -5.74 -7.35
N ALA A 26 8.81 -4.94 -7.23
CA ALA A 26 8.86 -3.67 -6.51
C ALA A 26 9.25 -3.83 -5.03
N LEU A 27 8.77 -4.89 -4.37
CA LEU A 27 9.12 -5.20 -2.98
C LEU A 27 10.60 -5.58 -2.84
N VAL A 28 11.10 -6.48 -3.69
CA VAL A 28 12.51 -6.91 -3.71
C VAL A 28 13.42 -5.72 -3.97
N ASN A 29 13.09 -4.88 -4.96
CA ASN A 29 13.85 -3.67 -5.25
C ASN A 29 13.89 -2.72 -4.03
N ARG A 30 12.77 -2.55 -3.34
CA ARG A 30 12.70 -1.73 -2.13
C ARG A 30 13.52 -2.29 -0.97
N ILE A 31 13.58 -3.61 -0.81
CA ILE A 31 14.45 -4.29 0.17
C ILE A 31 15.91 -4.07 -0.20
N ALA A 32 16.28 -4.25 -1.47
CA ALA A 32 17.65 -4.05 -1.95
C ALA A 32 18.15 -2.61 -1.74
N ILE A 33 17.26 -1.62 -1.87
CA ILE A 33 17.54 -0.20 -1.64
C ILE A 33 17.45 0.17 -0.13
N GLY A 34 17.15 -0.79 0.75
CA GLY A 34 17.07 -0.57 2.21
C GLY A 34 15.85 0.22 2.66
N GLN A 35 14.86 0.40 1.78
CA GLN A 35 13.63 1.14 2.07
C GLN A 35 12.53 0.28 2.68
N ALA A 36 12.72 -1.03 2.75
CA ALA A 36 11.86 -1.99 3.42
C ALA A 36 12.69 -2.83 4.38
N GLU A 37 12.31 -2.82 5.65
CA GLU A 37 12.94 -3.63 6.67
C GLU A 37 12.32 -5.04 6.65
N VAL A 38 13.16 -6.06 6.71
CA VAL A 38 12.74 -7.47 6.77
C VAL A 38 13.04 -7.97 8.18
N SER A 39 11.99 -8.36 8.92
CA SER A 39 12.11 -8.97 10.24
C SER A 39 11.52 -10.38 10.21
N SER A 40 12.24 -11.36 10.77
CA SER A 40 11.63 -12.66 11.05
C SER A 40 10.61 -12.51 12.18
N ALA A 41 9.41 -13.06 11.99
CA ALA A 41 8.34 -13.05 13.00
C ALA A 41 8.26 -14.37 13.80
N GLU A 42 9.40 -15.04 13.96
CA GLU A 42 9.55 -16.29 14.69
C GLU A 42 9.88 -16.02 16.17
N GLY A 43 9.24 -16.71 17.11
CA GLY A 43 9.50 -16.55 18.55
C GLY A 43 8.26 -16.62 19.43
N ALA A 44 8.39 -16.21 20.69
CA ALA A 44 7.32 -16.24 21.69
C ALA A 44 6.13 -15.35 21.28
N PRO A 45 4.88 -15.70 21.64
CA PRO A 45 3.70 -14.92 21.28
C PRO A 45 3.77 -13.48 21.80
N HIS A 46 3.74 -12.51 20.90
CA HIS A 46 3.64 -11.08 21.24
C HIS A 46 3.21 -10.24 20.03
N VAL A 47 2.83 -8.99 20.28
CA VAL A 47 2.53 -7.99 19.25
C VAL A 47 3.53 -6.84 19.35
N GLN A 48 4.19 -6.52 18.24
CA GLN A 48 5.08 -5.37 18.14
C GLN A 48 4.44 -4.27 17.30
N PHE A 49 4.25 -3.10 17.90
CA PHE A 49 3.82 -1.90 17.17
C PHE A 49 5.02 -1.13 16.65
N ARG A 50 4.92 -0.62 15.42
CA ARG A 50 5.92 0.25 14.78
C ARG A 50 5.24 1.46 14.19
N THR A 51 5.80 2.63 14.43
CA THR A 51 5.32 3.90 13.86
C THR A 51 6.24 4.36 12.74
N ARG A 52 5.67 4.76 11.60
CA ARG A 52 6.40 5.42 10.52
C ARG A 52 5.85 6.85 10.38
N GLY A 53 6.66 7.85 10.69
CA GLY A 53 6.17 9.22 10.73
C GLY A 53 5.15 9.44 11.86
N ALA A 54 4.29 10.44 11.72
CA ALA A 54 3.35 10.84 12.77
C ALA A 54 1.94 10.20 12.63
N ASP A 55 1.64 9.59 11.49
CA ASP A 55 0.28 9.17 11.11
C ASP A 55 0.14 7.68 10.83
N THR A 56 1.26 6.97 10.64
CA THR A 56 1.23 5.56 10.24
C THR A 56 1.67 4.67 11.38
N VAL A 57 0.73 3.92 11.95
CA VAL A 57 1.00 2.83 12.90
C VAL A 57 0.89 1.49 12.18
N GLY A 58 1.80 0.58 12.49
CA GLY A 58 1.80 -0.80 12.04
C GLY A 58 1.94 -1.77 13.21
N ALA A 59 1.45 -3.00 13.07
CA ALA A 59 1.56 -4.06 14.08
C ALA A 59 2.00 -5.39 13.47
N THR A 60 3.06 -6.00 14.00
CA THR A 60 3.50 -7.36 13.65
C THR A 60 3.14 -8.30 14.78
N VAL A 61 2.44 -9.39 14.46
CA VAL A 61 2.12 -10.45 15.43
C VAL A 61 3.16 -11.56 15.29
N PHE A 62 3.78 -11.93 16.41
CA PHE A 62 4.80 -12.97 16.49
C PHE A 62 4.23 -14.22 17.14
N GLY A 63 4.70 -15.39 16.71
CA GLY A 63 4.35 -16.68 17.30
C GLY A 63 2.85 -16.94 17.47
N PRO A 64 1.98 -16.69 16.47
CA PRO A 64 0.56 -17.00 16.60
C PRO A 64 0.39 -18.51 16.82
N ASP A 65 -0.36 -18.91 17.86
CA ASP A 65 -0.68 -20.32 18.08
C ASP A 65 -1.62 -20.78 16.95
N PRO A 66 -1.23 -21.75 16.10
CA PRO A 66 -2.06 -22.23 15.00
C PRO A 66 -3.37 -22.90 15.46
N ARG A 67 -3.51 -23.25 16.75
CA ARG A 67 -4.74 -23.79 17.32
C ARG A 67 -5.72 -22.71 17.78
N GLU A 68 -5.22 -21.52 18.11
CA GLU A 68 -6.04 -20.39 18.56
C GLU A 68 -6.26 -19.33 17.47
N SER A 69 -5.38 -19.27 16.46
CA SER A 69 -5.47 -18.37 15.32
C SER A 69 -6.00 -19.10 14.09
N ASP A 70 -7.32 -19.12 13.95
CA ASP A 70 -7.94 -19.38 12.66
C ASP A 70 -7.68 -18.20 11.72
N LEU A 71 -6.74 -18.38 10.79
CA LEU A 71 -6.39 -17.40 9.77
C LEU A 71 -7.26 -17.50 8.52
N THR A 72 -8.34 -18.30 8.56
CA THR A 72 -9.34 -18.32 7.51
C THR A 72 -9.89 -16.90 7.32
N PRO A 73 -9.97 -16.38 6.08
CA PRO A 73 -10.46 -15.04 5.84
C PRO A 73 -11.82 -14.81 6.52
N ALA A 74 -11.88 -13.82 7.41
CA ALA A 74 -13.13 -13.41 8.05
C ALA A 74 -14.10 -12.83 7.01
N THR A 75 -15.41 -13.02 7.24
CA THR A 75 -16.41 -12.37 6.40
C THR A 75 -16.34 -10.84 6.58
N PRO A 76 -16.64 -10.03 5.54
CA PRO A 76 -16.64 -8.57 5.65
C PRO A 76 -17.54 -8.05 6.78
N ALA A 77 -18.67 -8.72 7.02
CA ALA A 77 -19.59 -8.40 8.11
C ALA A 77 -18.95 -8.56 9.49
N LEU A 78 -18.25 -9.67 9.72
CA LEU A 78 -17.53 -9.92 10.97
C LEU A 78 -16.40 -8.92 11.19
N ALA A 79 -15.57 -8.69 10.17
CA ALA A 79 -14.47 -7.73 10.24
C ALA A 79 -14.96 -6.31 10.57
N THR A 80 -16.04 -5.87 9.92
CA THR A 80 -16.64 -4.55 10.16
C THR A 80 -17.19 -4.43 11.58
N ALA A 81 -17.88 -5.46 12.08
CA ALA A 81 -18.42 -5.47 13.44
C ALA A 81 -17.31 -5.41 14.50
N ALA A 82 -16.23 -6.19 14.32
CA ALA A 82 -15.10 -6.22 15.25
C ALA A 82 -14.34 -4.89 15.31
N LEU A 83 -14.31 -4.12 14.22
CA LEU A 83 -13.62 -2.84 14.12
C LEU A 83 -14.50 -1.63 14.51
N GLY A 84 -15.64 -1.86 15.15
CA GLY A 84 -16.50 -0.80 15.69
C GLY A 84 -17.63 -0.36 14.76
N GLY A 85 -17.97 -1.18 13.76
CA GLY A 85 -19.11 -0.97 12.87
C GLY A 85 -18.78 -0.13 11.63
N ARG A 86 -19.75 -0.04 10.71
CA ARG A 86 -19.60 0.64 9.41
C ARG A 86 -19.29 2.13 9.54
N ASP A 87 -19.65 2.75 10.66
CA ASP A 87 -19.40 4.17 10.91
C ASP A 87 -17.91 4.45 11.22
N ARG A 88 -17.15 3.42 11.61
CA ARG A 88 -15.74 3.54 12.02
C ARG A 88 -14.77 2.77 11.15
N ALA A 89 -15.23 1.72 10.47
CA ALA A 89 -14.39 0.86 9.66
C ALA A 89 -15.12 0.45 8.38
N GLU A 90 -14.41 0.62 7.26
CA GLU A 90 -14.85 0.17 5.95
C GLU A 90 -13.93 -0.96 5.47
N VAL A 91 -14.52 -2.06 5.01
CA VAL A 91 -13.80 -3.17 4.40
C VAL A 91 -13.84 -2.99 2.89
N LEU A 92 -12.72 -2.56 2.32
CA LEU A 92 -12.59 -2.33 0.88
C LEU A 92 -12.32 -3.64 0.13
N SER A 93 -12.82 -3.73 -1.11
CA SER A 93 -12.38 -4.76 -2.04
C SER A 93 -10.90 -4.55 -2.40
N ALA A 94 -10.22 -5.58 -2.93
CA ALA A 94 -8.82 -5.46 -3.34
C ALA A 94 -8.62 -4.34 -4.38
N ASN A 95 -9.60 -4.15 -5.28
CA ASN A 95 -9.57 -3.11 -6.29
C ASN A 95 -9.76 -1.71 -5.68
N ASP A 96 -10.75 -1.57 -4.80
CA ASP A 96 -11.03 -0.28 -4.15
C ASP A 96 -9.89 0.10 -3.20
N PHE A 97 -9.31 -0.88 -2.49
CA PHE A 97 -8.12 -0.67 -1.68
C PHE A 97 -6.92 -0.25 -2.52
N ALA A 98 -6.73 -0.80 -3.73
CA ALA A 98 -5.66 -0.37 -4.62
C ALA A 98 -5.82 1.10 -5.02
N ILE A 99 -7.05 1.55 -5.28
CA ILE A 99 -7.36 2.95 -5.59
C ILE A 99 -7.12 3.84 -4.36
N GLU A 100 -7.60 3.42 -3.19
CA GLU A 100 -7.56 4.20 -1.96
C GLU A 100 -6.16 4.23 -1.32
N ARG A 101 -5.34 3.20 -1.52
CA ARG A 101 -3.92 3.17 -1.12
C ARG A 101 -3.13 4.37 -1.66
N PHE A 102 -3.49 4.84 -2.85
CA PHE A 102 -2.85 5.99 -3.49
C PHE A 102 -3.56 7.32 -3.16
N SER A 103 -4.72 7.31 -2.50
CA SER A 103 -5.39 8.52 -2.03
C SER A 103 -4.68 9.13 -0.81
N GLY A 104 -4.24 8.29 0.14
CA GLY A 104 -3.53 8.72 1.36
C GLY A 104 -2.11 9.25 1.16
N THR A 105 -1.52 9.02 -0.03
CA THR A 105 -0.23 9.61 -0.45
C THR A 105 -0.38 10.58 -1.61
N ARG A 106 -1.58 11.15 -1.84
CA ARG A 106 -1.71 12.41 -2.59
C ARG A 106 -1.07 13.55 -1.78
N ARG A 107 0.26 13.61 -1.76
CA ARG A 107 0.88 14.94 -1.90
C ARG A 107 0.29 15.46 -3.19
N ALA A 108 -0.57 16.48 -3.12
CA ALA A 108 -1.30 17.02 -4.26
C ALA A 108 -0.42 16.99 -5.50
N ASP A 109 -0.71 16.08 -6.43
CA ASP A 109 0.13 15.84 -7.59
C ASP A 109 -0.06 17.01 -8.56
N ALA A 110 0.62 18.12 -8.26
CA ALA A 110 0.62 19.32 -9.06
C ALA A 110 1.43 19.12 -10.35
N SER A 111 2.00 17.95 -10.61
CA SER A 111 2.84 17.68 -11.77
C SER A 111 2.12 17.97 -13.08
N MET A 112 0.81 17.65 -13.17
CA MET A 112 0.02 17.97 -14.35
C MET A 112 -0.17 19.48 -14.54
N LEU A 113 -0.40 20.23 -13.45
CA LEU A 113 -0.51 21.70 -13.50
C LEU A 113 0.82 22.35 -13.86
N LEU A 114 1.92 21.84 -13.29
CA LEU A 114 3.28 22.30 -13.58
C LEU A 114 3.68 22.00 -15.03
N LEU A 115 3.27 20.84 -15.57
CA LEU A 115 3.51 20.49 -16.97
C LEU A 115 2.71 21.39 -17.91
N ILE A 116 1.44 21.67 -17.62
CA ILE A 116 0.62 22.61 -18.40
C ILE A 116 1.26 24.00 -18.38
N LEU A 117 1.69 24.49 -17.21
CA LEU A 117 2.38 25.77 -17.07
C LEU A 117 3.68 25.81 -17.87
N ALA A 118 4.50 24.76 -17.79
CA ALA A 118 5.74 24.64 -18.56
C ALA A 118 5.48 24.67 -20.07
N LEU A 119 4.42 24.01 -20.52
CA LEU A 119 4.03 23.99 -21.93
C LEU A 119 3.59 25.38 -22.43
N LEU A 120 2.84 26.13 -21.61
CA LEU A 120 2.45 27.50 -21.91
C LEU A 120 3.65 28.45 -21.97
N LEU A 121 4.61 28.30 -21.06
CA LEU A 121 5.86 29.06 -21.08
C LEU A 121 6.69 28.75 -22.32
N ALA A 122 6.85 27.47 -22.68
CA ALA A 122 7.56 27.08 -23.89
C ALA A 122 6.88 27.60 -25.17
N ALA A 123 5.55 27.56 -25.23
CA ALA A 123 4.80 28.09 -26.37
C ALA A 123 4.94 29.61 -26.50
N THR A 124 4.93 30.34 -25.38
CA THR A 124 5.14 31.80 -25.39
C THR A 124 6.56 32.16 -25.81
N GLU A 125 7.59 31.46 -25.31
CA GLU A 125 8.97 31.64 -25.77
C GLU A 125 9.11 31.40 -27.28
N LEU A 126 8.50 30.32 -27.79
CA LEU A 126 8.52 29.99 -29.22
C LEU A 126 7.86 31.09 -30.06
N VAL A 127 6.71 31.61 -29.64
CA VAL A 127 6.01 32.70 -30.35
C VAL A 127 6.84 33.98 -30.36
N VAL A 128 7.47 34.34 -29.23
CA VAL A 128 8.35 35.51 -29.15
C VAL A 128 9.52 35.35 -30.10
N ALA A 129 10.24 34.23 -30.02
CA ALA A 129 11.41 33.96 -30.88
C ALA A 129 11.06 33.98 -32.37
N THR A 130 9.86 33.54 -32.73
CA THR A 130 9.39 33.51 -34.13
C THR A 130 8.99 34.91 -34.64
N ARG A 131 8.52 35.81 -33.76
CA ARG A 131 8.13 37.20 -34.14
C ARG A 131 9.28 38.19 -34.08
N THR A 132 10.35 37.91 -33.35
CA THR A 132 11.55 38.76 -33.28
C THR A 132 12.56 38.48 -34.39
N ARG A 133 12.18 37.71 -35.41
CA ARG A 133 12.98 37.35 -36.58
C ARG A 133 12.41 38.02 -37.83
#